data_AF-A0A3M1NAN7-F1
#
_entry.id   AF-A0A3M1NAN7-F1
#
_cell.length_a   1.000
_cell.length_b   1.000
_cell.length_c   1.000
_cell.angle_alpha   90.00
_cell.angle_beta   90.00
_cell.angle_gamma   90.00
#
_symmetry.space_group_name_H-M   'P 1'
#
loop_
_entity.id
_entity.type
_entity.pdbx_description
1 polymer ?
#
loop_
_entity_poly.entity_id
_entity_poly.type
_entity_poly.pdbx_seq_one_letter_code
_entity_poly.pdbx_strand_id
1 'polypeptide(L)'
;MKHVYNRMMTVMLVSLLMAATAAAQVPQVRMDGPLYKMSRHLAMQARAQAAASYVLTSYTVEFYEQGVWTEFESGERTYDDQGRLIEEMIVGLDIFSFPPMQVQWRVSYTYDGSGRLTEVLVELEDQGSFMPLTRSVYTYDGTTLQSITEESYDPNTGTFVPTSRTTNVAYQGNIAVETITESYDGTNW
;
A
#
# COMPACT_ATOMS: atom_id res chain seq x y z
N MET A 1 7.32 1.78 25.97
CA MET A 1 6.81 0.64 25.17
C MET A 1 5.78 1.04 24.09
N LYS A 2 5.44 2.32 23.90
CA LYS A 2 4.59 2.79 22.78
C LYS A 2 5.36 3.04 21.46
N HIS A 3 6.68 3.19 21.50
CA HIS A 3 7.48 3.60 20.34
C HIS A 3 7.95 2.47 19.41
N VAL A 4 7.69 1.21 19.75
CA VAL A 4 8.03 0.06 18.88
C VAL A 4 6.87 -0.32 17.95
N TYR A 5 5.64 0.09 18.27
CA TYR A 5 4.43 -0.24 17.51
C TYR A 5 4.32 0.50 16.17
N ASN A 6 4.85 1.73 16.05
CA ASN A 6 4.80 2.47 14.78
C ASN A 6 5.70 1.89 13.67
N ARG A 7 6.68 1.03 14.00
CA ARG A 7 7.65 0.52 13.01
C ARG A 7 7.25 -0.80 12.34
N MET A 8 6.29 -1.56 12.89
CA MET A 8 5.79 -2.80 12.26
C MET A 8 4.53 -2.57 11.41
N MET A 9 3.92 -1.38 11.45
CA MET A 9 2.58 -1.13 10.90
C MET A 9 2.56 -0.97 9.37
N THR A 10 3.67 -0.56 8.75
CA THR A 10 3.71 -0.22 7.30
C THR A 10 4.02 -1.42 6.41
N VAL A 11 4.66 -2.47 6.94
CA VAL A 11 5.21 -3.58 6.13
C VAL A 11 4.21 -4.72 5.90
N MET A 12 3.06 -4.80 6.58
CA MET A 12 2.11 -5.91 6.32
C MET A 12 0.88 -5.54 5.47
N LEU A 13 0.42 -4.29 5.48
CA LEU A 13 -0.77 -3.89 4.70
C LEU A 13 -0.46 -3.63 3.22
N VAL A 14 0.73 -3.11 2.89
CA VAL A 14 1.13 -2.86 1.49
C VAL A 14 1.70 -4.12 0.81
N SER A 15 2.31 -5.03 1.57
CA SER A 15 2.94 -6.24 1.00
C SER A 15 1.94 -7.29 0.50
N LEU A 16 0.65 -7.20 0.85
CA LEU A 16 -0.34 -8.16 0.37
C LEU A 16 -0.88 -7.85 -1.04
N LEU A 17 -0.52 -6.71 -1.65
CA LEU A 17 -1.15 -6.26 -2.90
C LEU A 17 -0.24 -6.09 -4.12
N MET A 18 1.05 -6.40 -4.02
CA MET A 18 2.03 -6.29 -5.12
C MET A 18 2.30 -7.62 -5.85
N ALA A 19 1.43 -8.62 -5.75
CA ALA A 19 1.56 -9.86 -6.49
C ALA A 19 0.22 -10.37 -7.06
N ALA A 20 -0.19 -9.87 -8.23
CA ALA A 20 -1.06 -10.61 -9.16
C ALA A 20 -1.14 -9.93 -10.54
N THR A 21 -0.02 -9.87 -11.26
CA THR A 21 -0.07 -9.96 -12.73
C THR A 21 0.01 -11.43 -13.12
N ALA A 22 -0.79 -11.79 -14.12
CA ALA A 22 -0.98 -13.11 -14.74
C ALA A 22 -2.04 -14.03 -14.10
N ALA A 23 -3.08 -14.27 -14.90
CA ALA A 23 -4.07 -15.30 -14.70
C ALA A 23 -3.42 -16.69 -14.61
N ALA A 24 -3.64 -17.39 -13.50
CA ALA A 24 -3.54 -18.84 -13.42
C ALA A 24 -4.40 -19.32 -12.25
N GLN A 25 -5.16 -20.40 -12.46
CA GLN A 25 -5.98 -21.05 -11.44
C GLN A 25 -5.12 -21.35 -10.21
N VAL A 26 -5.50 -20.81 -9.04
CA VAL A 26 -4.75 -21.00 -7.79
C VAL A 26 -5.00 -22.44 -7.29
N PRO A 27 -3.94 -23.25 -7.09
CA PRO A 27 -4.06 -24.57 -6.49
C PRO A 27 -4.57 -24.44 -5.05
N GLN A 28 -5.56 -25.25 -4.70
CA GLN A 28 -6.05 -25.39 -3.32
C GLN A 28 -5.00 -26.14 -2.49
N VAL A 29 -4.07 -25.40 -1.87
CA VAL A 29 -3.19 -25.95 -0.84
C VAL A 29 -3.94 -25.86 0.50
N ARG A 30 -4.19 -27.01 1.12
CA ARG A 30 -4.80 -27.12 2.44
C ARG A 30 -3.79 -26.62 3.48
N MET A 31 -3.95 -25.38 3.94
CA MET A 31 -3.31 -24.88 5.15
C MET A 31 -4.37 -24.89 6.26
N ASP A 32 -4.07 -25.49 7.41
CA ASP A 32 -4.93 -25.53 8.59
C ASP A 32 -4.97 -24.15 9.29
N GLY A 33 -5.39 -23.12 8.57
CA GLY A 33 -5.55 -21.73 9.03
C GLY A 33 -6.87 -21.13 8.57
N PRO A 34 -7.19 -19.90 8.99
CA PRO A 34 -8.40 -19.20 8.52
C PRO A 34 -8.41 -19.14 6.99
N LEU A 35 -9.56 -19.46 6.40
CA LEU A 35 -9.74 -19.35 4.95
C LEU A 35 -10.09 -17.90 4.63
N TYR A 36 -9.40 -17.30 3.67
CA TYR A 36 -9.69 -15.95 3.20
C TYR A 36 -10.36 -15.98 1.83
N LYS A 37 -11.29 -15.07 1.59
CA LYS A 37 -11.81 -14.78 0.25
C LYS A 37 -11.75 -13.28 -0.02
N MET A 38 -11.54 -12.92 -1.28
CA MET A 38 -11.57 -11.53 -1.74
C MET A 38 -12.64 -11.38 -2.82
N SER A 39 -13.60 -10.50 -2.55
CA SER A 39 -14.60 -10.05 -3.52
C SER A 39 -14.08 -8.77 -4.20
N ARG A 40 -14.33 -8.62 -5.52
CA ARG A 40 -13.80 -7.53 -6.33
C ARG A 40 -14.90 -6.92 -7.20
N HIS A 41 -14.97 -5.60 -7.27
CA HIS A 41 -15.83 -4.87 -8.20
C HIS A 41 -15.00 -4.12 -9.23
N LEU A 42 -15.33 -4.30 -10.51
CA LEU A 42 -14.61 -3.72 -11.63
C LEU A 42 -15.51 -2.73 -12.38
N ALA A 43 -15.00 -1.55 -12.71
CA ALA A 43 -15.67 -0.58 -13.58
C ALA A 43 -14.93 -0.42 -14.91
N MET A 44 -15.68 -0.18 -15.99
CA MET A 44 -15.11 0.17 -17.29
C MET A 44 -14.56 1.60 -17.25
N GLN A 45 -13.32 1.78 -17.69
CA GLN A 45 -12.80 3.11 -18.02
C GLN A 45 -13.32 3.52 -19.40
N ALA A 46 -13.90 4.73 -19.47
CA ALA A 46 -14.28 5.35 -20.72
C ALA A 46 -13.03 5.92 -21.43
N ARG A 47 -12.20 5.06 -22.01
CA ARG A 47 -11.11 5.53 -22.88
C ARG A 47 -11.64 5.89 -24.26
N ALA A 48 -11.32 7.10 -24.72
CA ALA A 48 -11.37 7.41 -26.14
C ALA A 48 -10.26 6.59 -26.84
N GLN A 49 -10.69 5.60 -27.62
CA GLN A 49 -9.91 4.66 -28.44
C GLN A 49 -9.36 3.39 -27.75
N ALA A 50 -9.97 2.27 -28.17
CA ALA A 50 -9.53 0.86 -28.15
C ALA A 50 -9.47 0.11 -26.80
N ALA A 51 -10.35 -0.90 -26.70
CA ALA A 51 -10.57 -1.87 -25.62
C ALA A 51 -11.02 -1.27 -24.27
N ALA A 52 -12.19 -1.70 -23.79
CA ALA A 52 -12.63 -1.37 -22.43
C ALA A 52 -11.60 -1.93 -21.43
N SER A 53 -10.77 -1.06 -20.86
CA SER A 53 -9.93 -1.40 -19.71
C SER A 53 -10.80 -1.35 -18.46
N TYR A 54 -10.89 -2.47 -17.75
CA TYR A 54 -11.55 -2.54 -16.45
C TYR A 54 -10.55 -2.19 -15.36
N VAL A 55 -10.96 -1.36 -14.39
CA VAL A 55 -10.19 -1.09 -13.17
C VAL A 55 -10.95 -1.52 -11.94
N LEU A 56 -10.22 -1.95 -10.91
CA LEU A 56 -10.78 -2.33 -9.63
C LEU A 56 -11.20 -1.08 -8.87
N THR A 57 -12.49 -0.87 -8.66
CA THR A 57 -13.00 0.31 -7.96
C THR A 57 -13.32 0.02 -6.49
N SER A 58 -13.57 -1.24 -6.14
CA SER A 58 -13.71 -1.64 -4.75
C SER A 58 -13.43 -3.12 -4.52
N TYR A 59 -13.16 -3.48 -3.26
CA TYR A 59 -12.97 -4.85 -2.83
C TYR A 59 -13.43 -5.07 -1.38
N THR A 60 -13.65 -6.34 -1.04
CA THR A 60 -13.91 -6.80 0.33
C THR A 60 -13.10 -8.06 0.59
N VAL A 61 -12.39 -8.11 1.71
CA VAL A 61 -11.68 -9.28 2.22
C VAL A 61 -12.46 -9.82 3.40
N GLU A 62 -12.79 -11.10 3.37
CA GLU A 62 -13.48 -11.80 4.45
C GLU A 62 -12.63 -12.99 4.89
N PHE A 63 -12.64 -13.30 6.18
CA PHE A 63 -12.04 -14.52 6.74
C PHE A 63 -13.13 -15.44 7.27
N TYR A 64 -12.89 -16.74 7.17
CA TYR A 64 -13.78 -17.78 7.65
C TYR A 64 -13.25 -18.36 8.95
N GLU A 65 -14.03 -18.22 10.00
CA GLU A 65 -13.74 -18.80 11.31
C GLU A 65 -15.02 -19.38 11.90
N GLN A 66 -14.92 -20.58 12.47
CA GLN A 66 -16.02 -21.26 13.19
C GLN A 66 -17.37 -21.34 12.44
N GLY A 67 -17.36 -21.47 11.10
CA GLY A 67 -18.60 -21.59 10.34
C GLY A 67 -19.13 -20.28 9.76
N VAL A 68 -18.47 -19.15 10.02
CA VAL A 68 -18.95 -17.81 9.68
C VAL A 68 -17.90 -17.08 8.87
N TRP A 69 -18.33 -16.42 7.78
CA TRP A 69 -17.52 -15.43 7.07
C TRP A 69 -17.69 -14.08 7.74
N THR A 70 -16.58 -13.46 8.10
CA THR A 70 -16.53 -12.14 8.73
C THR A 70 -15.69 -11.22 7.87
N GLU A 71 -16.19 -10.02 7.59
CA GLU A 71 -15.40 -8.99 6.90
C GLU A 71 -14.19 -8.60 7.74
N PHE A 72 -13.02 -8.68 7.11
CA PHE A 72 -11.74 -8.25 7.67
C PHE A 72 -11.43 -6.81 7.27
N GLU A 73 -11.67 -6.51 5.99
CA GLU A 73 -11.30 -5.26 5.35
C GLU A 73 -12.17 -5.03 4.11
N SER A 74 -12.46 -3.78 3.80
CA SER A 74 -12.95 -3.35 2.49
C SER A 74 -12.21 -2.11 2.04
N GLY A 75 -12.20 -1.87 0.73
CA GLY A 75 -11.60 -0.67 0.19
C GLY A 75 -12.25 -0.16 -1.09
N GLU A 76 -12.14 1.14 -1.31
CA GLU A 76 -12.61 1.88 -2.46
C GLU A 76 -11.44 2.60 -3.13
N ARG A 77 -11.44 2.66 -4.47
CA ARG A 77 -10.33 3.17 -5.26
C ARG A 77 -10.76 4.25 -6.22
N THR A 78 -9.97 5.31 -6.25
CA THR A 78 -10.14 6.44 -7.16
C THR A 78 -8.98 6.52 -8.13
N TYR A 79 -9.29 6.81 -9.39
CA TYR A 79 -8.34 6.88 -10.48
C TYR A 79 -8.37 8.25 -11.16
N ASP A 80 -7.24 8.68 -11.71
CA ASP A 80 -7.20 9.86 -12.58
C ASP A 80 -7.68 9.56 -14.02
N ASP A 81 -7.71 10.60 -14.86
CA ASP A 81 -8.14 10.52 -16.26
C ASP A 81 -7.23 9.64 -17.13
N GLN A 82 -5.99 9.36 -16.69
CA GLN A 82 -5.08 8.43 -17.37
C GLN A 82 -5.29 6.98 -16.91
N GLY A 83 -6.09 6.79 -15.86
CA GLY A 83 -6.41 5.50 -15.27
C GLY A 83 -5.40 5.02 -14.24
N ARG A 84 -4.59 5.92 -13.67
CA ARG A 84 -3.66 5.62 -12.58
C ARG A 84 -4.39 5.74 -11.25
N LEU A 85 -4.11 4.82 -10.32
CA LEU A 85 -4.68 4.87 -8.96
C LEU A 85 -4.13 6.11 -8.26
N ILE A 86 -4.99 6.97 -7.73
CA ILE A 86 -4.59 8.20 -7.01
C ILE A 86 -4.98 8.18 -5.54
N GLU A 87 -5.99 7.40 -5.17
CA GLU A 87 -6.44 7.27 -3.79
C GLU A 87 -7.06 5.88 -3.57
N GLU A 88 -6.82 5.31 -2.40
CA GLU A 88 -7.50 4.15 -1.87
C GLU A 88 -7.97 4.42 -0.45
N MET A 89 -9.27 4.30 -0.21
CA MET A 89 -9.89 4.40 1.12
C MET A 89 -10.11 2.98 1.62
N ILE A 90 -9.61 2.65 2.79
CA ILE A 90 -9.65 1.30 3.35
C ILE A 90 -10.32 1.35 4.71
N VAL A 91 -11.27 0.45 4.96
CA VAL A 91 -11.87 0.23 6.27
C VAL A 91 -11.51 -1.19 6.71
N GLY A 92 -10.90 -1.34 7.88
CA GLY A 92 -10.53 -2.67 8.38
C GLY A 92 -10.32 -2.71 9.87
N LEU A 93 -9.87 -3.86 10.37
CA LEU A 93 -9.57 -4.06 11.78
C LEU A 93 -8.11 -3.78 12.08
N ASP A 94 -7.84 -2.87 13.01
CA ASP A 94 -6.56 -2.83 13.70
C ASP A 94 -6.53 -3.96 14.75
N ILE A 95 -5.98 -5.10 14.33
CA ILE A 95 -5.81 -6.30 15.16
C ILE A 95 -4.72 -6.16 16.23
N PHE A 96 -3.93 -5.07 16.21
CA PHE A 96 -2.90 -4.79 17.20
C PHE A 96 -3.39 -3.86 18.32
N SER A 97 -4.54 -3.21 18.13
CA SER A 97 -5.28 -2.55 19.21
C SER A 97 -5.98 -3.58 20.11
N PHE A 98 -6.05 -3.29 21.42
CA PHE A 98 -6.78 -4.13 22.38
C PHE A 98 -7.80 -3.29 23.18
N PRO A 99 -9.11 -3.47 22.94
CA PRO A 99 -9.72 -4.40 21.96
C PRO A 99 -9.41 -4.00 20.50
N PRO A 100 -9.50 -4.93 19.53
CA PRO A 100 -9.41 -4.58 18.11
C PRO A 100 -10.44 -3.52 17.77
N MET A 101 -10.02 -2.53 16.98
CA MET A 101 -10.88 -1.42 16.59
C MET A 101 -11.01 -1.36 15.09
N GLN A 102 -12.19 -0.97 14.62
CA GLN A 102 -12.35 -0.59 13.23
C GLN A 102 -11.63 0.73 13.01
N VAL A 103 -10.81 0.77 11.96
CA VAL A 103 -10.03 1.93 11.57
C VAL A 103 -10.24 2.20 10.09
N GLN A 104 -10.07 3.47 9.71
CA GLN A 104 -10.12 3.89 8.33
C GLN A 104 -8.77 4.47 7.91
N TRP A 105 -8.23 3.95 6.82
CA TRP A 105 -7.00 4.44 6.22
C TRP A 105 -7.30 5.13 4.90
N ARG A 106 -6.47 6.11 4.57
CA ARG A 106 -6.38 6.70 3.24
C ARG A 106 -4.98 6.51 2.71
N VAL A 107 -4.86 5.96 1.51
CA VAL A 107 -3.60 5.82 0.80
C VAL A 107 -3.65 6.67 -0.46
N SER A 108 -2.79 7.68 -0.56
CA SER A 108 -2.72 8.57 -1.71
C SER A 108 -1.47 8.27 -2.55
N TYR A 109 -1.60 8.38 -3.87
CA TYR A 109 -0.54 8.08 -4.84
C TYR A 109 -0.28 9.31 -5.72
N THR A 110 0.94 9.82 -5.67
CA THR A 110 1.35 10.99 -6.45
C THR A 110 2.27 10.58 -7.57
N TYR A 111 2.09 11.18 -8.75
CA TYR A 111 2.89 10.90 -9.94
C TYR A 111 3.55 12.16 -10.49
N ASP A 112 4.71 12.01 -11.12
CA ASP A 112 5.33 13.09 -11.87
C ASP A 112 4.66 13.33 -13.24
N GLY A 113 5.14 14.35 -13.96
CA GLY A 113 4.64 14.69 -15.30
C GLY A 113 4.89 13.63 -16.38
N SER A 114 5.74 12.63 -16.12
CA SER A 114 5.96 11.46 -16.98
C SER A 114 5.11 10.26 -16.55
N GLY A 115 4.35 10.40 -15.47
CA GLY A 115 3.47 9.39 -14.91
C GLY A 115 4.13 8.29 -14.09
N ARG A 116 5.33 8.56 -13.56
CA ARG A 116 5.99 7.67 -12.60
C ARG A 116 5.52 8.02 -11.19
N LEU A 117 5.29 7.00 -10.36
CA LEU A 117 4.90 7.16 -8.95
C LEU A 117 6.05 7.82 -8.19
N THR A 118 5.81 8.96 -7.56
CA THR A 118 6.82 9.71 -6.78
C THR A 118 6.59 9.65 -5.29
N GLU A 119 5.34 9.46 -4.85
CA GLU A 119 4.99 9.38 -3.43
C GLU A 119 3.81 8.43 -3.21
N VAL A 120 3.89 7.65 -2.14
CA VAL A 120 2.74 6.97 -1.53
C VAL A 120 2.60 7.50 -0.12
N LEU A 121 1.46 8.09 0.22
CA LEU A 121 1.17 8.64 1.54
C LEU A 121 0.09 7.77 2.21
N VAL A 122 0.38 7.28 3.41
CA VAL A 122 -0.57 6.55 4.25
C VAL A 122 -1.01 7.42 5.41
N GLU A 123 -2.32 7.58 5.55
CA GLU A 123 -2.98 8.33 6.59
C GLU A 123 -3.99 7.46 7.33
N LEU A 124 -4.19 7.74 8.61
CA LEU A 124 -5.18 7.09 9.47
C LEU A 124 -6.19 8.13 9.93
N GLU A 125 -7.46 7.77 9.88
CA GLU A 125 -8.54 8.59 10.42
C GLU A 125 -8.42 8.67 11.95
N ASP A 126 -8.44 9.89 12.47
CA ASP A 126 -8.52 10.21 13.89
C ASP A 126 -9.45 11.41 14.08
N GLN A 127 -10.57 11.19 14.78
CA GLN A 127 -11.52 12.23 15.20
C GLN A 127 -12.07 13.13 14.07
N GLY A 128 -12.38 12.52 12.93
CA GLY A 128 -12.98 13.17 11.75
C GLY A 128 -11.95 13.77 10.79
N SER A 129 -10.66 13.44 10.93
CA SER A 129 -9.60 13.92 10.06
C SER A 129 -8.57 12.82 9.77
N PHE A 130 -8.06 12.78 8.55
CA PHE A 130 -6.96 11.88 8.18
C PHE A 130 -5.63 12.48 8.60
N MET A 131 -4.90 11.73 9.41
CA MET A 131 -3.60 12.10 9.94
C MET A 131 -2.49 11.31 9.26
N PRO A 132 -1.42 11.97 8.77
CA PRO A 132 -0.28 11.27 8.19
C PRO A 132 0.37 10.31 9.17
N LEU A 133 0.70 9.11 8.66
CA LEU A 133 1.44 8.10 9.41
C LEU A 133 2.81 7.89 8.81
N THR A 134 2.83 7.52 7.53
CA THR A 134 4.06 7.19 6.81
C THR A 134 3.93 7.59 5.36
N ARG A 135 5.05 7.85 4.72
CA ARG A 135 5.12 7.97 3.27
C ARG A 135 6.32 7.25 2.70
N SER A 136 6.19 6.83 1.45
CA SER A 136 7.29 6.30 0.65
C SER A 136 7.56 7.27 -0.50
N VAL A 137 8.79 7.75 -0.61
CA VAL A 137 9.23 8.67 -1.67
C VAL A 137 10.10 7.91 -2.66
N TYR A 138 9.73 7.97 -3.94
CA TYR A 138 10.37 7.24 -5.03
C TYR A 138 11.23 8.20 -5.85
N THR A 139 12.53 7.88 -5.97
CA THR A 139 13.50 8.68 -6.71
C THR A 139 13.96 7.91 -7.94
N TYR A 140 14.08 8.60 -9.08
CA TYR A 140 14.44 8.01 -10.36
C TYR A 140 15.67 8.70 -10.95
N ASP A 141 16.53 7.91 -11.59
CA ASP A 141 17.55 8.38 -12.51
C ASP A 141 17.11 8.05 -13.94
N GLY A 142 16.75 9.06 -14.73
CA GLY A 142 16.02 8.85 -15.97
C GLY A 142 14.74 8.03 -15.71
N THR A 143 14.48 6.98 -16.48
CA THR A 143 13.30 6.10 -16.30
C THR A 143 13.48 5.02 -15.23
N THR A 144 14.65 4.94 -14.59
CA THR A 144 15.02 3.84 -13.71
C THR A 144 14.80 4.22 -12.26
N LEU A 145 14.05 3.41 -11.50
CA LEU A 145 13.81 3.66 -10.07
C LEU A 145 15.10 3.46 -9.29
N GLN A 146 15.68 4.53 -8.78
CA GLN A 146 16.97 4.54 -8.08
C GLN A 146 16.82 4.16 -6.60
N SER A 147 15.86 4.75 -5.90
CA SER A 147 15.66 4.49 -4.48
C SER A 147 14.22 4.73 -4.02
N ILE A 148 13.87 4.08 -2.92
CA ILE A 148 12.65 4.31 -2.16
C ILE A 148 13.07 4.70 -0.75
N THR A 149 12.63 5.86 -0.28
CA THR A 149 12.81 6.31 1.10
C THR A 149 11.49 6.18 1.83
N GLU A 150 11.48 5.45 2.95
CA GLU A 150 10.34 5.42 3.87
C GLU A 150 10.54 6.46 4.96
N GLU A 151 9.47 7.17 5.27
CA GLU A 151 9.45 8.21 6.29
C GLU A 151 8.24 8.05 7.20
N SER A 152 8.41 8.33 8.48
CA SER A 152 7.33 8.37 9.48
C SER A 152 7.01 9.81 9.84
N TYR A 153 5.73 10.10 10.02
CA TYR A 153 5.27 11.40 10.45
C TYR A 153 5.54 11.60 11.95
N ASP A 154 6.19 12.71 12.30
CA ASP A 154 6.32 13.17 13.67
C ASP A 154 5.27 14.27 13.95
N PRO A 155 4.20 13.96 14.72
CA PRO A 155 3.15 14.91 14.99
C PRO A 155 3.59 16.09 15.87
N ASN A 156 4.73 15.98 16.57
CA ASN A 156 5.22 17.07 17.41
C ASN A 156 5.87 18.19 16.58
N THR A 157 6.52 17.81 15.48
CA THR A 157 7.23 18.73 14.59
C THR A 157 6.43 19.04 13.33
N GLY A 158 5.43 18.22 13.00
CA GLY A 158 4.62 18.36 11.79
C GLY A 158 5.38 17.98 10.53
N THR A 159 6.43 17.16 10.64
CA THR A 159 7.29 16.78 9.52
C THR A 159 7.42 15.27 9.38
N PHE A 160 7.82 14.83 8.20
CA PHE A 160 8.24 13.45 7.98
C PHE A 160 9.72 13.29 8.28
N VAL A 161 10.05 12.24 9.01
CA VAL A 161 11.41 11.85 9.38
C VAL A 161 11.72 10.53 8.71
N PRO A 162 12.86 10.40 8.02
CA PRO A 162 13.24 9.14 7.42
C PRO A 162 13.35 8.00 8.42
N THR A 163 13.02 6.79 7.98
CA THR A 163 13.13 5.56 8.77
C THR A 163 13.96 4.51 8.07
N SER A 164 13.82 4.38 6.76
CA SER A 164 14.58 3.44 5.96
C SER A 164 14.78 3.95 4.54
N ARG A 165 15.80 3.45 3.87
CA ARG A 165 16.00 3.68 2.43
C ARG A 165 16.43 2.38 1.77
N THR A 166 15.78 2.05 0.67
CA THR A 166 16.22 0.99 -0.24
C THR A 166 16.78 1.63 -1.50
N THR A 167 18.04 1.33 -1.81
CA THR A 167 18.74 1.82 -3.00
C THR A 167 19.05 0.66 -3.93
N ASN A 168 18.64 0.80 -5.19
CA ASN A 168 18.97 -0.17 -6.25
C ASN A 168 20.36 0.17 -6.80
N VAL A 169 21.33 -0.73 -6.62
CA VAL A 169 22.74 -0.47 -6.93
C VAL A 169 23.22 -1.18 -8.20
N ALA A 170 22.49 -2.20 -8.68
CA ALA A 170 22.76 -2.85 -9.95
C ALA A 170 21.48 -3.23 -10.67
N TYR A 171 21.54 -3.22 -12.00
CA TYR A 171 20.42 -3.54 -12.88
C TYR A 171 20.81 -4.49 -13.98
N GLN A 172 19.86 -5.34 -14.36
CA GLN A 172 19.86 -6.01 -15.66
C GLN A 172 18.68 -5.48 -16.46
N GLY A 173 18.94 -4.53 -17.36
CA GLY A 173 17.89 -3.75 -18.01
C GLY A 173 17.20 -2.82 -17.00
N ASN A 174 15.87 -2.90 -16.89
CA ASN A 174 15.07 -2.10 -15.95
C ASN A 174 14.73 -2.85 -14.66
N ILE A 175 15.32 -4.03 -14.43
CA ILE A 175 15.10 -4.85 -13.25
C ILE A 175 16.30 -4.64 -12.32
N ALA A 176 16.03 -4.17 -11.10
CA ALA A 176 17.04 -4.12 -10.05
C ALA A 176 17.42 -5.56 -9.67
N VAL A 177 18.71 -5.87 -9.73
CA VAL A 177 19.25 -7.20 -9.36
C VAL A 177 20.04 -7.17 -8.07
N GLU A 178 20.34 -5.97 -7.56
CA GLU A 178 21.00 -5.77 -6.28
C GLU A 178 20.42 -4.52 -5.59
N THR A 179 20.10 -4.68 -4.31
CA THR A 179 19.48 -3.63 -3.49
C THR A 179 20.16 -3.56 -2.13
N ILE A 180 20.41 -2.35 -1.64
CA ILE A 180 20.87 -2.10 -0.28
C ILE A 180 19.72 -1.47 0.49
N THR A 181 19.39 -2.02 1.67
CA THR A 181 18.42 -1.42 2.59
C THR A 181 19.14 -0.94 3.85
N GLU A 182 18.93 0.34 4.15
CA GLU A 182 19.55 1.11 5.23
C GLU A 182 18.47 1.58 6.21
N SER A 183 18.82 1.76 7.49
CA SER A 183 17.90 2.19 8.54
C SER A 183 18.38 3.50 9.14
N TYR A 184 17.54 4.52 9.13
CA TYR A 184 17.91 5.84 9.63
C TYR A 184 17.98 5.87 11.16
N ASP A 185 19.12 6.28 11.71
CA ASP A 185 19.34 6.38 13.16
C ASP A 185 19.00 7.76 13.76
N GLY A 186 18.60 8.72 12.92
CA GLY A 186 18.40 10.13 13.28
C GLY A 186 19.52 11.06 12.78
N THR A 187 20.64 10.48 12.33
CA THR A 187 21.80 11.22 11.80
C THR A 187 22.40 10.58 10.55
N ASN A 188 22.43 9.25 10.47
CA ASN A 188 23.00 8.46 9.39
C ASN A 188 22.00 7.40 8.89
N TRP A 189 22.28 6.88 7.69
CA TRP A 189 21.57 5.77 7.05
C TRP A 189 22.21 4.43 7.40
#